data_AF-A0AAD7U643-F1
#
_entry.id   AF-A0AAD7U643-F1
#
_cell.length_a   1.000
_cell.length_b   1.000
_cell.length_c   1.000
_cell.angle_alpha   90.00
_cell.angle_beta   90.00
_cell.angle_gamma   90.00
#
_symmetry.space_group_name_H-M   'P 1'
#
loop_
_entity.id
_entity.type
_entity.pdbx_description
1 polymer ?
#
loop_
_entity_poly.entity_id
_entity_poly.type
_entity_poly.pdbx_seq_one_letter_code
_entity_poly.pdbx_strand_id
1 'polypeptide(L)'
;MAMTASRPLGATVNTDITKAAGVDWGEEGMTERMKEMQRKHDELIYLGPELTINHVKEFHDWVAQLTREIAQEGEDLKRRFRMAMAKRNRTKDAKRAAAYDKCANTIYKLQDRYNKEVAMTQFEVEWLQNSPAFKQMLEYREKYWVKTAKGDYVCKRDLAEDAAVSFDDLLSEFKEEAHPPATASRDDSP
;
A
#
# COMPACT_ATOMS: atom_id res chain seq x y z
N MET A 1 -1.36 13.76 -47.66
CA MET A 1 -1.71 13.02 -46.44
C MET A 1 -0.41 12.58 -45.78
N ALA A 2 0.05 13.32 -44.77
CA ALA A 2 1.31 13.04 -44.10
C ALA A 2 1.06 12.00 -42.99
N MET A 3 1.73 10.85 -43.09
CA MET A 3 1.84 9.88 -42.00
C MET A 3 2.72 10.49 -40.93
N THR A 4 2.14 10.94 -39.81
CA THR A 4 2.90 11.35 -38.64
C THR A 4 3.38 10.10 -37.91
N ALA A 5 4.68 9.85 -38.06
CA ALA A 5 5.44 8.84 -37.35
C ALA A 5 5.20 8.93 -35.83
N SER A 6 4.94 7.77 -35.24
CA SER A 6 4.96 7.54 -33.80
C SER A 6 6.32 8.01 -33.25
N ARG A 7 6.31 9.07 -32.44
CA ARG A 7 7.51 9.52 -31.72
C ARG A 7 7.89 8.44 -30.72
N PRO A 8 9.13 7.94 -30.70
CA PRO A 8 9.61 7.17 -29.57
C PRO A 8 9.56 8.08 -28.33
N LEU A 9 9.02 7.58 -27.23
CA LEU A 9 9.07 8.22 -25.91
C LEU A 9 10.53 8.21 -25.41
N GLY A 10 11.37 9.02 -26.06
CA GLY A 10 12.72 9.37 -25.66
C GLY A 10 12.75 10.73 -24.95
N ALA A 11 11.74 11.01 -24.12
CA ALA A 11 11.93 12.00 -23.08
C ALA A 11 12.78 11.31 -22.01
N THR A 12 13.95 11.86 -21.72
CA THR A 12 14.80 11.46 -20.61
C THR A 12 13.95 11.41 -19.33
N VAL A 13 13.39 10.24 -19.02
CA VAL A 13 12.84 9.95 -17.70
C VAL A 13 14.06 10.08 -16.81
N ASN A 14 14.06 11.09 -15.95
CA ASN A 14 15.10 11.25 -14.96
C ASN A 14 14.98 10.02 -14.06
N THR A 15 15.72 8.96 -14.38
CA THR A 15 15.64 7.67 -13.68
C THR A 15 16.11 7.80 -12.25
N ASP A 16 16.87 8.84 -11.94
CA ASP A 16 17.30 9.18 -10.61
C ASP A 16 16.13 9.75 -9.78
N ILE A 17 15.45 8.86 -9.04
CA ILE A 17 14.30 9.23 -8.20
C ILE A 17 14.71 10.24 -7.13
N THR A 18 16.01 10.32 -6.82
CA THR A 18 16.52 11.25 -5.81
C THR A 18 16.47 12.70 -6.27
N LYS A 19 16.80 12.95 -7.54
CA LYS A 19 16.64 14.27 -8.16
C LYS A 19 15.16 14.59 -8.34
N ALA A 20 14.34 13.59 -8.65
CA ALA A 20 12.90 13.76 -8.81
C ALA A 20 12.20 14.08 -7.48
N ALA A 21 12.64 13.48 -6.38
CA ALA A 21 12.18 13.76 -5.02
C ALA A 21 12.78 15.06 -4.42
N GLY A 22 13.67 15.75 -5.15
CA GLY A 22 14.33 16.97 -4.68
C GLY A 22 15.30 16.75 -3.51
N VAL A 23 15.87 15.56 -3.40
CA VAL A 23 16.74 15.17 -2.28
C VAL A 23 18.21 15.35 -2.64
N ASP A 24 18.90 16.22 -1.91
CA ASP A 24 20.36 16.37 -1.96
C ASP A 24 21.03 15.53 -0.86
N TRP A 25 22.00 14.69 -1.26
CA TRP A 25 22.56 13.66 -0.40
C TRP A 25 23.74 14.12 0.45
N GLY A 26 24.46 15.17 0.04
CA GLY A 26 25.69 15.58 0.73
C GLY A 26 26.69 14.42 0.90
N GLU A 27 27.52 14.46 1.95
CA GLU A 27 28.58 13.46 2.23
C GLU A 27 28.07 12.09 2.72
N GLU A 28 26.83 11.96 3.21
CA GLU A 28 26.36 10.74 3.88
C GLU A 28 25.90 9.62 2.92
N GLY A 29 25.75 9.92 1.62
CA GLY A 29 25.40 8.94 0.59
C GLY A 29 24.00 8.34 0.75
N MET A 30 23.63 7.47 -0.20
CA MET A 30 22.31 6.84 -0.25
C MET A 30 22.23 5.65 0.72
N THR A 31 21.16 5.58 1.53
CA THR A 31 20.95 4.43 2.44
C THR A 31 20.58 3.16 1.66
N GLU A 32 20.77 1.98 2.24
CA GLU A 32 20.36 0.71 1.58
C GLU A 32 18.86 0.68 1.26
N ARG A 33 18.03 1.25 2.14
CA ARG A 33 16.59 1.38 1.91
C ARG A 33 16.28 2.27 0.70
N MET A 34 17.00 3.38 0.55
CA MET A 34 16.85 4.26 -0.61
C MET A 34 17.35 3.61 -1.90
N LYS A 35 18.48 2.88 -1.84
CA LYS A 35 18.97 2.11 -3.00
C LYS A 35 17.95 1.06 -3.43
N GLU A 36 17.27 0.43 -2.48
CA GLU A 36 16.17 -0.50 -2.75
C GLU A 36 14.98 0.20 -3.41
N MET A 37 14.59 1.40 -2.93
CA MET A 37 13.56 2.22 -3.60
C MET A 37 13.93 2.51 -5.06
N GLN A 38 15.15 3.00 -5.29
CA GLN A 38 15.67 3.28 -6.62
C GLN A 38 15.63 2.04 -7.51
N ARG A 39 16.11 0.90 -7.01
CA ARG A 39 16.11 -0.36 -7.77
C ARG A 39 14.70 -0.80 -8.13
N LYS A 40 13.76 -0.77 -7.17
CA LYS A 40 12.37 -1.18 -7.39
C LYS A 40 11.66 -0.26 -8.38
N HIS A 41 11.94 1.03 -8.32
CA HIS A 41 11.44 2.01 -9.28
C HIS A 41 11.99 1.74 -10.69
N ASP A 42 13.31 1.53 -10.80
CA ASP A 42 13.95 1.22 -12.09
C ASP A 42 13.43 -0.09 -12.69
N GLU A 43 13.19 -1.12 -11.87
CA GLU A 43 12.54 -2.37 -12.28
C GLU A 43 11.16 -2.11 -12.92
N LEU A 44 10.36 -1.20 -12.34
CA LEU A 44 9.04 -0.84 -12.89
C LEU A 44 9.11 0.00 -14.15
N ILE A 45 10.02 0.97 -14.22
CA ILE A 45 10.25 1.74 -15.44
C ILE A 45 10.70 0.81 -16.56
N TYR A 46 11.60 -0.13 -16.26
CA TYR A 46 12.16 -1.06 -17.24
C TYR A 46 11.08 -1.96 -17.86
N LEU A 47 10.11 -2.41 -17.05
CA LEU A 47 8.98 -3.22 -17.54
C LEU A 47 8.14 -2.46 -18.58
N GLY A 48 8.04 -1.13 -18.50
CA GLY A 48 7.44 -0.28 -19.53
C GLY A 48 6.08 -0.80 -20.06
N PRO A 49 5.99 -1.21 -21.34
CA PRO A 49 4.74 -1.74 -21.93
C PRO A 49 4.33 -3.14 -21.40
N GLU A 50 5.23 -3.89 -20.77
CA GLU A 50 4.96 -5.18 -20.12
C GLU A 50 4.53 -5.02 -18.65
N LEU A 51 4.32 -3.78 -18.19
CA LEU A 51 3.85 -3.49 -16.84
C LEU A 51 2.42 -4.05 -16.65
N THR A 52 2.29 -5.03 -15.76
CA THR A 52 0.99 -5.65 -15.44
C THR A 52 0.38 -5.03 -14.19
N ILE A 53 -0.93 -5.23 -14.02
CA ILE A 53 -1.65 -4.86 -12.80
C ILE A 53 -1.04 -5.52 -11.55
N ASN A 54 -0.54 -6.76 -11.69
CA ASN A 54 0.10 -7.47 -10.57
C ASN A 54 1.41 -6.78 -10.14
N HIS A 55 2.25 -6.36 -11.09
CA HIS A 55 3.48 -5.62 -10.77
C HIS A 55 3.17 -4.30 -10.05
N VAL A 56 2.14 -3.58 -10.51
CA VAL A 56 1.69 -2.33 -9.87
C VAL A 56 1.15 -2.58 -8.47
N LYS A 57 0.41 -3.68 -8.26
CA LYS A 57 -0.12 -4.07 -6.95
C LYS A 57 1.01 -4.44 -5.98
N GLU A 58 1.96 -5.27 -6.39
CA GLU A 58 3.08 -5.67 -5.55
C GLU A 58 3.91 -4.46 -5.12
N PHE A 59 4.16 -3.54 -6.04
CA PHE A 59 4.84 -2.30 -5.72
C PHE A 59 4.02 -1.40 -4.79
N HIS A 60 2.71 -1.27 -5.02
CA HIS A 60 1.82 -0.54 -4.12
C HIS A 60 1.88 -1.08 -2.69
N ASP A 61 1.77 -2.40 -2.52
CA ASP A 61 1.78 -3.04 -1.21
C ASP A 61 3.13 -2.86 -0.52
N TRP A 62 4.22 -2.91 -1.28
CA TRP A 62 5.56 -2.62 -0.80
C TRP A 62 5.73 -1.15 -0.35
N VAL A 63 5.31 -0.16 -1.15
CA VAL A 63 5.36 1.27 -0.78
C VAL A 63 4.48 1.53 0.45
N ALA A 64 3.31 0.88 0.56
CA ALA A 64 2.43 1.01 1.72
C ALA A 64 3.03 0.41 2.99
N GLN A 65 3.77 -0.69 2.88
CA GLN A 65 4.53 -1.27 3.99
C GLN A 65 5.68 -0.34 4.40
N LEU A 66 6.46 0.14 3.43
CA LEU A 66 7.56 1.07 3.64
C LEU A 66 7.11 2.36 4.35
N THR A 67 5.97 2.92 3.93
CA THR A 67 5.37 4.11 4.55
C THR A 67 5.04 3.87 6.03
N ARG A 68 4.53 2.68 6.37
CA ARG A 68 4.24 2.31 7.78
C ARG A 68 5.51 2.19 8.60
N GLU A 69 6.55 1.56 8.05
CA GLU A 69 7.85 1.42 8.72
C GLU A 69 8.51 2.77 9.00
N ILE A 70 8.49 3.67 8.00
CA ILE A 70 9.00 5.03 8.15
C ILE A 70 8.18 5.77 9.21
N ALA A 71 6.84 5.74 9.14
CA ALA A 71 6.01 6.39 10.16
C ALA A 71 6.33 5.91 11.59
N GLN A 72 6.57 4.60 11.77
CA GLN A 72 6.96 4.03 13.05
C GLN A 72 8.37 4.49 13.50
N GLU A 73 9.35 4.50 12.60
CA GLU A 73 10.70 5.01 12.88
C GLU A 73 10.67 6.48 13.29
N GLY A 74 9.83 7.29 12.66
CA GLY A 74 9.61 8.69 13.01
C GLY A 74 9.08 8.87 14.44
N GLU A 75 8.10 8.06 14.85
CA GLU A 75 7.59 8.09 16.23
C GLU A 75 8.65 7.62 17.25
N ASP A 76 9.45 6.62 16.89
CA ASP A 76 10.55 6.15 17.72
C ASP A 76 11.65 7.20 17.90
N LEU A 77 12.03 7.91 16.84
CA LEU A 77 12.97 9.03 16.90
C LEU A 77 12.43 10.15 17.80
N LYS A 78 11.16 10.56 17.61
CA LYS A 78 10.50 11.57 18.46
C LYS A 78 10.46 11.13 19.93
N ARG A 79 10.18 9.86 20.20
CA ARG A 79 10.16 9.30 21.57
C ARG A 79 11.54 9.34 22.20
N ARG A 80 12.57 8.84 21.50
CA ARG A 80 13.96 8.85 21.97
C ARG A 80 14.46 10.26 22.25
N PHE A 81 14.13 11.21 21.37
CA PHE A 81 14.48 12.62 21.55
C PHE A 81 13.85 13.20 22.82
N ARG A 82 12.52 13.03 22.99
CA ARG A 82 11.80 13.47 24.18
C ARG A 82 12.38 12.86 25.45
N MET A 83 12.73 11.58 25.43
CA MET A 83 13.37 10.90 26.57
C MET A 83 14.76 11.48 26.88
N ALA A 84 15.58 11.73 25.86
CA ALA A 84 16.90 12.33 26.04
C ALA A 84 16.79 13.74 26.66
N MET A 85 15.90 14.57 26.13
CA MET A 85 15.65 15.93 26.63
C MET A 85 15.06 15.93 28.06
N ALA A 86 14.14 15.01 28.36
CA ALA A 86 13.59 14.86 29.70
C ALA A 86 14.68 14.46 30.72
N LYS A 87 15.54 13.51 30.36
CA LYS A 87 16.69 13.09 31.20
C LYS A 87 17.69 14.22 31.38
N ARG A 88 17.98 14.98 30.31
CA ARG A 88 18.82 16.17 30.34
C ARG A 88 18.31 17.21 31.31
N ASN A 89 17.02 17.53 31.26
CA ASN A 89 16.42 18.54 32.13
C ASN A 89 16.29 18.11 33.61
N ARG A 90 16.29 16.80 33.88
CA ARG A 90 16.20 16.25 35.25
C ARG A 90 17.56 16.09 35.92
N THR A 91 18.65 16.04 35.17
CA THR A 91 19.98 15.79 35.72
C THR A 91 20.62 17.11 36.18
N LYS A 92 21.23 17.11 37.36
CA LYS A 92 22.03 18.25 37.88
C LYS A 92 23.53 18.11 37.60
N ASP A 93 23.93 16.93 37.13
CA ASP A 93 25.32 16.60 36.77
C ASP A 93 25.63 17.07 35.35
N ALA A 94 26.56 18.02 35.22
CA ALA A 94 26.96 18.61 33.94
C ALA A 94 27.52 17.60 32.94
N LYS A 95 28.25 16.56 33.39
CA LYS A 95 28.78 15.51 32.49
C LYS A 95 27.65 14.66 31.93
N ARG A 96 26.66 14.32 32.75
CA ARG A 96 25.46 13.59 32.30
C ARG A 96 24.59 14.43 31.38
N ALA A 97 24.44 15.72 31.66
CA ALA A 97 23.70 16.64 30.79
C ALA A 97 24.33 16.71 29.39
N ALA A 98 25.66 16.88 29.32
CA ALA A 98 26.40 16.89 28.06
C ALA A 98 26.28 15.57 27.27
N ALA A 99 26.21 14.41 27.96
CA ALA A 99 25.98 13.12 27.31
C ALA A 99 24.57 13.04 26.68
N TYR A 100 23.54 13.56 27.35
CA TYR A 100 22.19 13.61 26.79
C TYR A 100 22.07 14.63 25.64
N ASP A 101 22.77 15.77 25.71
CA ASP A 101 22.83 16.73 24.61
C ASP A 101 23.50 16.10 23.36
N LYS A 102 24.59 15.32 23.55
CA LYS A 102 25.19 14.53 22.46
C LYS A 102 24.20 13.52 21.87
N CYS A 103 23.45 12.81 22.72
CA CYS A 103 22.42 11.87 22.28
C CYS A 103 21.32 12.56 21.47
N ALA A 104 20.85 13.74 21.90
CA ALA A 104 19.89 14.55 21.18
C ALA A 104 20.43 14.99 19.80
N ASN A 105 21.69 15.43 19.74
CA ASN A 105 22.34 15.81 18.48
C ASN A 105 22.49 14.62 17.51
N THR A 106 22.78 13.41 18.00
CA THR A 106 22.77 12.21 17.16
C THR A 106 21.38 11.93 16.60
N ILE A 107 20.33 12.12 17.40
CA ILE A 107 18.94 11.93 16.94
C ILE A 107 18.57 12.98 15.88
N TYR A 108 19.04 14.23 16.01
CA TYR A 108 18.87 15.24 14.96
C TYR A 108 19.50 14.85 13.63
N LYS A 109 20.70 14.25 13.63
CA LYS A 109 21.31 13.73 12.40
C LYS A 109 20.49 12.60 11.78
N LEU A 110 19.99 11.68 12.62
CA LEU A 110 19.08 10.62 12.17
C LEU A 110 17.77 11.17 11.60
N GLN A 111 17.31 12.32 12.10
CA GLN A 111 16.11 12.99 11.59
C GLN A 111 16.32 13.52 10.16
N ASP A 112 17.52 14.03 9.82
CA ASP A 112 17.82 14.47 8.45
C ASP A 112 17.71 13.29 7.46
N ARG A 113 18.37 12.17 7.79
CA ARG A 113 18.27 10.93 7.01
C ARG A 113 16.82 10.46 6.87
N TYR A 114 16.08 10.48 7.99
CA TYR A 114 14.66 10.13 8.01
C TYR A 114 13.83 11.02 7.07
N ASN A 115 14.04 12.34 7.09
CA ASN A 115 13.31 13.27 6.24
C ASN A 115 13.56 12.99 4.75
N LYS A 116 14.79 12.60 4.39
CA LYS A 116 15.13 12.20 3.02
C LYS A 116 14.41 10.89 2.62
N GLU A 117 14.31 9.91 3.52
CA GLU A 117 13.55 8.67 3.29
C GLU A 117 12.05 8.94 3.13
N VAL A 118 11.50 9.87 3.92
CA VAL A 118 10.11 10.32 3.80
C VAL A 118 9.87 10.98 2.45
N ALA A 119 10.73 11.91 2.02
CA ALA A 119 10.59 12.62 0.75
C ALA A 119 10.59 11.65 -0.45
N MET A 120 11.50 10.68 -0.45
CA MET A 120 11.59 9.64 -1.47
C MET A 120 10.33 8.76 -1.49
N THR A 121 9.88 8.32 -0.32
CA THR A 121 8.68 7.47 -0.22
C THR A 121 7.43 8.23 -0.66
N GLN A 122 7.32 9.51 -0.31
CA GLN A 122 6.24 10.39 -0.73
C GLN A 122 6.23 10.57 -2.26
N PHE A 123 7.41 10.76 -2.86
CA PHE A 123 7.56 10.80 -4.31
C PHE A 123 7.06 9.49 -4.96
N GLU A 124 7.44 8.33 -4.44
CA GLU A 124 6.98 7.04 -4.99
C GLU A 124 5.47 6.86 -4.88
N VAL A 125 4.87 7.26 -3.75
CA VAL A 125 3.41 7.24 -3.57
C VAL A 125 2.73 8.12 -4.62
N GLU A 126 3.22 9.35 -4.82
CA GLU A 126 2.66 10.29 -5.79
C GLU A 126 2.85 9.82 -7.23
N TRP A 127 4.03 9.29 -7.56
CA TRP A 127 4.32 8.72 -8.86
C TRP A 127 3.38 7.55 -9.17
N LEU A 128 3.21 6.63 -8.21
CA LEU A 128 2.33 5.49 -8.34
C LEU A 128 0.88 5.90 -8.52
N GLN A 129 0.39 6.86 -7.73
CA GLN A 129 -0.97 7.39 -7.83
C GLN A 129 -1.24 8.05 -9.20
N ASN A 130 -0.21 8.65 -9.78
CA ASN A 130 -0.32 9.30 -11.08
C ASN A 130 -0.15 8.34 -12.27
N SER A 131 0.41 7.15 -12.04
CA SER A 131 0.64 6.14 -13.08
C SER A 131 -0.67 5.71 -13.76
N PRO A 132 -0.71 5.68 -15.12
CA PRO A 132 -1.90 5.24 -15.86
C PRO A 132 -2.34 3.82 -15.51
N ALA A 133 -1.40 2.90 -15.29
CA ALA A 133 -1.71 1.52 -14.93
C ALA A 133 -2.36 1.40 -13.55
N PHE A 134 -1.93 2.24 -12.60
CA PHE A 134 -2.55 2.32 -11.28
C PHE A 134 -3.98 2.88 -11.36
N LYS A 135 -4.20 3.92 -12.17
CA LYS A 135 -5.55 4.46 -12.42
C LYS A 135 -6.47 3.42 -13.05
N GLN A 136 -6.00 2.68 -14.05
CA GLN A 136 -6.76 1.57 -14.65
C GLN A 136 -7.09 0.47 -13.63
N MET A 137 -6.16 0.14 -12.73
CA MET A 137 -6.42 -0.79 -11.63
C MET A 137 -7.52 -0.26 -10.68
N LEU A 138 -7.48 1.03 -10.33
CA LEU A 138 -8.51 1.67 -9.51
C LEU A 138 -9.88 1.69 -10.19
N GLU A 139 -9.93 2.00 -11.49
CA GLU A 139 -11.15 1.95 -12.30
C GLU A 139 -11.70 0.53 -12.39
N TYR A 140 -10.85 -0.47 -12.60
CA TYR A 140 -11.25 -1.89 -12.58
C TYR A 140 -11.83 -2.27 -11.21
N ARG A 141 -11.17 -1.85 -10.13
CA ARG A 141 -11.67 -2.05 -8.76
C ARG A 141 -13.04 -1.40 -8.57
N GLU A 142 -13.22 -0.14 -8.94
CA GLU A 142 -14.50 0.57 -8.78
C GLU A 142 -15.61 0.00 -9.67
N LYS A 143 -15.25 -0.51 -10.85
CA LYS A 143 -16.19 -1.16 -11.76
C LYS A 143 -16.72 -2.46 -11.18
N TYR A 144 -15.87 -3.30 -10.59
CA TYR A 144 -16.24 -4.66 -10.17
C TYR A 144 -16.34 -4.87 -8.66
N TRP A 145 -15.93 -3.93 -7.82
CA TRP A 145 -15.91 -4.08 -6.36
C TRP A 145 -16.57 -2.88 -5.68
N VAL A 146 -17.26 -3.14 -4.57
CA VAL A 146 -17.87 -2.11 -3.72
C VAL A 146 -17.23 -2.17 -2.35
N LYS A 147 -16.82 -1.01 -1.84
CA LYS A 147 -16.33 -0.89 -0.46
C LYS A 147 -17.51 -0.84 0.50
N THR A 148 -17.59 -1.80 1.40
CA THR A 148 -18.62 -1.87 2.45
C THR A 148 -18.34 -0.86 3.55
N ALA A 149 -19.35 -0.57 4.38
CA ALA A 149 -19.22 0.34 5.53
C ALA A 149 -18.16 -0.11 6.56
N LYS A 150 -17.80 -1.40 6.56
CA LYS A 150 -16.75 -1.97 7.40
C LYS A 150 -15.34 -1.82 6.81
N GLY A 151 -15.24 -1.34 5.57
CA GLY A 151 -13.99 -1.17 4.85
C GLY A 151 -13.59 -2.34 3.95
N ASP A 152 -14.33 -3.45 3.99
CA ASP A 152 -14.09 -4.63 3.17
C ASP A 152 -14.58 -4.40 1.73
N TYR A 153 -13.88 -5.00 0.75
CA TYR A 153 -14.28 -4.96 -0.65
C TYR A 153 -15.04 -6.23 -1.03
N VAL A 154 -16.26 -6.08 -1.56
CA VAL A 154 -17.09 -7.18 -2.06
C VAL A 154 -17.24 -7.04 -3.56
N CYS A 155 -17.10 -8.15 -4.31
CA CYS A 155 -17.27 -8.15 -5.75
C CYS A 155 -18.75 -7.91 -6.09
N LYS A 156 -19.03 -7.02 -7.05
CA LYS A 156 -20.38 -6.72 -7.54
C LYS A 156 -21.06 -7.94 -8.16
N ARG A 157 -20.31 -8.93 -8.65
CA ARG A 157 -20.88 -10.21 -9.10
C ARG A 157 -21.48 -11.00 -7.93
N ASP A 158 -20.86 -10.94 -6.76
CA ASP A 158 -21.33 -11.65 -5.57
C ASP A 158 -22.51 -10.90 -4.90
N LEU A 159 -22.70 -9.63 -5.27
CA LEU A 159 -23.84 -8.79 -4.87
C LEU A 159 -25.00 -8.84 -5.88
N ALA A 160 -24.81 -9.46 -7.05
CA ALA A 160 -25.88 -9.58 -8.04
C ALA A 160 -26.97 -10.51 -7.49
N GLU A 161 -28.21 -10.04 -7.56
CA GLU A 161 -29.42 -10.67 -7.02
C GLU A 161 -29.69 -12.10 -7.55
N ASP A 162 -28.95 -12.55 -8.57
CA ASP A 162 -29.06 -13.90 -9.15
C ASP A 162 -28.61 -15.04 -8.20
N ALA A 163 -27.96 -14.73 -7.08
CA ALA A 163 -27.64 -15.69 -6.01
C ALA A 163 -28.49 -15.49 -4.74
N ALA A 164 -29.41 -14.53 -4.73
CA ALA A 164 -30.33 -14.33 -3.63
C ALA A 164 -31.51 -15.29 -3.80
N VAL A 165 -31.45 -16.45 -3.15
CA VAL A 165 -32.65 -17.29 -2.94
C VAL A 165 -33.67 -16.43 -2.21
N SER A 166 -34.84 -16.20 -2.81
CA SER A 166 -35.84 -15.36 -2.16
C SER A 166 -36.31 -16.04 -0.87
N PHE A 167 -36.68 -15.24 0.13
CA PHE A 167 -37.22 -15.79 1.37
C PHE A 167 -38.47 -16.66 1.12
N ASP A 168 -39.24 -16.35 0.09
CA ASP A 168 -40.39 -17.13 -0.36
C ASP A 168 -39.98 -18.47 -0.99
N ASP A 169 -38.86 -18.55 -1.71
CA ASP A 169 -38.32 -19.81 -2.26
C ASP A 169 -37.84 -20.74 -1.13
N LEU A 170 -37.12 -20.20 -0.14
CA LEU A 170 -36.70 -20.95 1.07
C LEU A 170 -37.90 -21.45 1.88
N LEU A 171 -38.97 -20.64 1.98
CA LEU A 171 -40.22 -21.04 2.65
C LEU A 171 -40.98 -22.13 1.91
N SER A 172 -40.80 -22.23 0.60
CA SER A 172 -41.47 -23.22 -0.26
C SER A 172 -40.80 -24.59 -0.14
N GLU A 173 -39.46 -24.63 -0.17
CA GLU A 173 -38.68 -25.87 0.09
C GLU A 173 -38.97 -26.46 1.47
N PHE A 174 -39.03 -25.63 2.52
CA PHE A 174 -39.35 -26.09 3.87
C PHE A 174 -40.77 -26.66 4.02
N LYS A 175 -41.72 -26.21 3.18
CA LYS A 175 -43.09 -26.74 3.17
C LYS A 175 -43.21 -28.04 2.38
N GLU A 176 -42.39 -28.23 1.35
CA GLU A 176 -42.30 -29.49 0.62
C GLU A 176 -41.61 -30.59 1.45
N GLU A 177 -40.54 -30.28 2.19
CA GLU A 177 -39.88 -31.27 3.07
C GLU A 177 -40.72 -31.67 4.29
N ALA A 178 -41.68 -30.84 4.71
CA ALA A 178 -42.56 -31.14 5.84
C ALA A 178 -43.67 -32.16 5.52
N HIS A 179 -43.84 -32.59 4.26
CA HIS A 179 -44.76 -33.65 3.89
C HIS A 179 -44.00 -34.92 3.43
N PRO A 180 -43.61 -35.81 4.35
CA PRO A 180 -43.19 -37.15 3.93
C PRO A 180 -44.36 -37.82 3.21
N PRO A 181 -44.14 -38.47 2.04
CA PRO A 181 -45.19 -39.23 1.39
C PRO A 181 -45.69 -40.29 2.36
N ALA A 182 -46.99 -40.23 2.66
CA ALA A 182 -47.68 -41.26 3.43
C ALA A 182 -47.34 -42.61 2.81
N THR A 183 -46.71 -43.46 3.62
CA THR A 183 -46.34 -44.82 3.31
C THR A 183 -47.55 -45.58 2.79
N ALA A 184 -47.64 -45.79 1.47
CA ALA A 184 -48.51 -46.79 0.87
C ALA A 184 -47.85 -48.16 1.03
N SER A 185 -48.12 -48.81 2.16
CA SER A 185 -47.71 -50.19 2.41
C SER A 185 -48.70 -51.17 1.78
N ARG A 186 -48.13 -52.12 1.02
CA ARG A 186 -48.60 -53.49 0.70
C ARG A 186 -49.75 -53.67 -0.28
N ASP A 187 -49.37 -53.91 -1.54
CA ASP A 187 -50.04 -54.91 -2.39
C ASP A 187 -49.42 -56.29 -2.10
N ASP A 188 -50.22 -57.20 -1.57
CA ASP A 188 -49.97 -58.65 -1.52
C ASP A 188 -50.96 -59.31 -2.49
N SER A 189 -50.45 -59.97 -3.55
CA SER A 189 -50.95 -61.23 -4.16
C SER A 189 -50.40 -61.43 -5.58
N PRO A 190 -50.31 -62.68 -6.10
CA PRO A 190 -50.83 -63.94 -5.58
C PRO A 190 -49.76 -64.96 -5.13
#